data_AF-A0A3N0FE07-F1
#
_entry.id   AF-A0A3N0FE07-F1
#
_cell.length_a   1.000
_cell.length_b   1.000
_cell.length_c   1.000
_cell.angle_alpha   90.00
_cell.angle_beta   90.00
_cell.angle_gamma   90.00
#
_symmetry.space_group_name_H-M   'P 1'
#
loop_
_entity.id
_entity.type
_entity.pdbx_description
1 polymer ?
#
loop_
_entity_poly.entity_id
_entity_poly.type
_entity_poly.pdbx_seq_one_letter_code
_entity_poly.pdbx_strand_id
1 'polypeptide(L)' 'MKKIAIVDGFSSGKFIAKGLHDKGCELIHISSSSQLDDYYYNGFDYGIYSESITHENMSK' A
#
# COMPACT_ATOMS: atom_id res chain seq x y z
N MET A 1 7.00 -5.23 -16.69
CA MET A 1 6.09 -4.70 -15.65
C MET A 1 6.94 -3.97 -14.61
N LYS A 2 6.56 -2.75 -14.19
CA LYS A 2 7.33 -2.01 -13.16
C LYS A 2 6.78 -2.37 -11.78
N LYS A 3 7.66 -2.75 -10.85
CA LYS A 3 7.34 -2.88 -9.43
C LYS A 3 7.48 -1.53 -8.75
N ILE A 4 6.43 -1.08 -8.07
CA ILE A 4 6.39 0.21 -7.39
C ILE A 4 6.10 -0.02 -5.91
N ALA A 5 6.96 0.50 -5.04
CA ALA A 5 6.71 0.55 -3.61
C ALA A 5 5.97 1.85 -3.26
N ILE A 6 4.83 1.72 -2.58
CA ILE A 6 4.05 2.84 -2.07
C ILE A 6 4.24 2.86 -0.56
N VAL A 7 4.98 3.86 -0.09
CA VAL A 7 5.12 4.14 1.34
C VAL A 7 3.93 4.99 1.77
N ASP A 8 3.19 4.52 2.77
CA ASP A 8 2.03 5.22 3.31
C ASP A 8 0.94 5.44 2.24
N GLY A 9 0.34 4.33 1.77
CA GLY A 9 -0.69 4.31 0.74
C GLY A 9 -2.04 4.89 1.16
N PHE A 10 -2.13 5.57 2.29
CA PHE A 10 -3.38 6.07 2.87
C PHE A 10 -3.78 7.46 2.33
N SER A 11 -4.96 7.94 2.72
CA SER A 11 -5.47 9.28 2.37
C SER A 11 -5.46 9.56 0.85
N SER A 12 -4.59 10.45 0.35
CA SER A 12 -4.42 10.75 -1.07
C SER A 12 -3.60 9.69 -1.83
N GLY A 13 -2.75 8.96 -1.12
CA GLY A 13 -1.91 7.88 -1.67
C GLY A 13 -2.72 6.78 -2.35
N LYS A 14 -3.93 6.49 -1.87
CA LYS A 14 -4.82 5.47 -2.46
C LYS A 14 -5.24 5.77 -3.89
N PHE A 15 -5.43 7.04 -4.24
CA PHE A 15 -5.77 7.44 -5.61
C PHE A 15 -4.57 7.28 -6.55
N ILE A 16 -3.36 7.58 -6.06
CA ILE A 16 -2.11 7.37 -6.80
C ILE A 16 -1.88 5.88 -7.03
N ALA A 17 -2.02 5.07 -5.97
CA ALA A 17 -1.90 3.62 -6.04
C ALA A 17 -2.87 3.04 -7.06
N LYS A 18 -4.16 3.39 -6.99
CA LYS A 18 -5.15 2.95 -7.98
C LYS A 18 -4.76 3.34 -9.41
N GLY A 19 -4.35 4.58 -9.65
CA GLY A 19 -3.93 5.03 -10.98
C GLY A 19 -2.69 4.31 -11.53
N LEU A 20 -1.78 3.86 -10.65
CA LEU A 20 -0.63 3.05 -11.03
C LEU A 20 -1.02 1.59 -11.33
N HIS A 21 -1.89 1.01 -10.49
CA HIS A 21 -2.44 -0.33 -10.72
C HIS A 21 -3.20 -0.40 -12.06
N ASP A 22 -4.06 0.58 -12.34
CA ASP A 22 -4.83 0.66 -13.59
C ASP A 22 -3.91 0.81 -14.84
N LYS A 23 -2.64 1.19 -14.65
CA LYS A 23 -1.59 1.22 -15.69
C LYS A 23 -0.74 -0.06 -15.76
N GLY A 24 -1.10 -1.09 -15.00
CA GLY A 24 -0.41 -2.37 -14.96
C GLY A 24 0.89 -2.36 -14.15
N CYS A 25 1.02 -1.46 -13.17
CA CYS A 25 2.10 -1.54 -12.19
C CYS A 25 1.79 -2.59 -11.13
N GLU A 26 2.81 -3.33 -10.71
CA GLU A 26 2.74 -4.18 -9.53
C GLU A 26 3.05 -3.32 -8.30
N LEU A 27 2.19 -3.34 -7.29
CA LEU A 27 2.29 -2.46 -6.13
C LEU A 27 2.65 -3.24 -4.86
N ILE A 28 3.59 -2.69 -4.09
CA ILE A 28 3.90 -3.15 -2.73
C ILE A 28 3.50 -2.04 -1.77
N HIS A 29 2.64 -2.35 -0.81
CA HIS A 29 2.28 -1.41 0.25
C HIS A 29 3.30 -1.47 1.39
N ILE A 30 3.73 -0.32 1.91
CA ILE A 30 4.62 -0.25 3.06
C ILE A 30 4.00 0.66 4.13
N SER A 31 3.82 0.15 5.35
CA SER A 31 3.39 0.92 6.52
C SER A 31 4.34 0.79 7.70
N SER A 32 4.27 1.78 8.61
CA SER A 32 5.05 1.79 9.84
C SER A 32 4.59 0.76 10.87
N SER A 33 3.32 0.33 10.82
CA SER A 33 2.76 -0.68 11.73
C SER A 33 1.65 -1.48 11.04
N SER A 34 1.39 -2.68 11.55
CA SER A 34 0.20 -3.48 11.26
C SER A 34 -1.05 -3.01 12.03
N GLN A 35 -0.88 -2.17 13.06
CA GLN A 35 -1.95 -1.62 13.87
C GLN A 35 -2.03 -0.11 13.67
N LEU A 36 -2.76 0.28 12.63
CA LEU A 36 -3.16 1.66 12.41
C LEU A 36 -4.66 1.81 12.67
N ASP A 37 -5.09 3.03 13.00
CA ASP A 37 -6.50 3.32 13.21
C ASP A 37 -7.32 3.04 11.94
N ASP A 38 -8.52 2.47 12.10
CA ASP A 38 -9.45 2.14 11.01
C ASP A 38 -9.73 3.33 10.09
N TYR A 39 -9.64 4.56 10.60
CA TYR A 39 -9.74 5.79 9.82
C TYR A 39 -8.82 5.81 8.59
N TYR A 40 -7.59 5.30 8.70
CA TYR A 40 -6.62 5.28 7.60
C TYR A 40 -6.99 4.29 6.49
N TYR A 41 -7.76 3.27 6.83
CA TYR A 41 -8.20 2.22 5.90
C TYR A 41 -9.50 2.54 5.19
N ASN A 42 -10.12 3.70 5.46
CA ASN A 42 -11.35 4.10 4.79
C ASN A 42 -11.16 4.26 3.27
N GLY A 43 -11.77 3.35 2.50
CA GLY A 43 -11.61 3.28 1.05
C GLY A 43 -10.22 2.84 0.59
N PHE A 44 -9.44 2.21 1.48
CA PHE A 44 -8.20 1.55 1.14
C PHE A 44 -8.52 0.19 0.50
N ASP A 45 -7.94 -0.08 -0.67
CA ASP A 45 -8.15 -1.32 -1.40
C ASP A 45 -6.91 -2.20 -1.28
N TYR A 46 -6.98 -3.26 -0.49
CA TYR A 46 -5.87 -4.20 -0.35
C TYR A 46 -5.64 -5.02 -1.64
N GLY A 47 -6.65 -5.16 -2.50
CA GLY A 47 -6.60 -6.02 -3.68
C GLY A 47 -5.69 -5.51 -4.79
N ILE A 48 -5.31 -4.24 -4.78
CA ILE A 48 -4.40 -3.66 -5.79
C ILE A 48 -2.92 -3.87 -5.45
N TYR A 49 -2.60 -4.40 -4.26
CA TYR A 49 -1.25 -4.64 -3.80
C TYR A 49 -0.91 -6.13 -3.85
N SER A 50 0.26 -6.48 -4.39
CA SER A 50 0.75 -7.86 -4.42
C SER A 50 1.38 -8.28 -3.09
N GLU A 51 1.83 -7.31 -2.30
CA GLU A 51 2.47 -7.53 -1.01
C GLU A 51 2.23 -6.31 -0.09
N SER A 52 2.18 -6.56 1.21
CA SER A 52 2.15 -5.52 2.24
C SER A 52 3.23 -5.79 3.28
N ILE A 53 4.09 -4.79 3.49
CA ILE A 53 5.23 -4.85 4.41
C ILE A 53 4.98 -3.86 5.54
N THR A 54 5.09 -4.32 6.78
CA THR A 54 5.11 -3.46 7.96
C THR A 54 6.51 -3.42 8.56
N HIS A 55 6.80 -2.46 9.43
CA HIS A 55 8.07 -2.42 10.16
C HIS A 55 8.37 -3.74 10.88
N GLU A 56 7.35 -4.43 11.39
CA GLU A 56 7.49 -5.74 12.06
C GLU A 56 8.00 -6.84 11.11
N ASN A 57 7.83 -6.68 9.79
CA ASN A 57 8.39 -7.61 8.80
C ASN A 57 9.91 -7.42 8.61
N MET A 58 10.47 -6.25 8.91
CA MET A 58 11.90 -5.94 8.68
C MET A 58 12.83 -6.38 9.81
N SER A 59 12.28 -6.89 10.91
CA SER A 59 13.04 -7.40 12.05
C SER A 59 13.32 -8.91 11.99
N LYS A 60 13.15 -9.52 10.81
CA LYS A 60 13.52 -10.91 10.51
C LYS A 60 14.78 -11.02 9.67
#